data_AF-E7N4I3-F1
#
_entry.id   AF-E7N4I3-F1
#
_cell.length_a   1.000
_cell.length_b   1.000
_cell.length_c   1.000
_cell.angle_alpha   90.00
_cell.angle_beta   90.00
_cell.angle_gamma   90.00
#
_symmetry.space_group_name_H-M   'P 1'
#
loop_
_entity.id
_entity.type
_entity.pdbx_description
1 polymer ?
#
loop_
_entity_poly.entity_id
_entity_poly.type
_entity_poly.pdbx_seq_one_letter_code
_entity_poly.pdbx_strand_id
1 'polypeptide(L)'
;MFTCKSFLLDLRYTILDLDHIDPTIFTEVTDIEGIRKIAQYVDKEYLEGAILLSYYDDPILSFSDWDPMVSLWIYFAMAVEEILNTGEAHFCMPDHPGDLSFKEHPNGFIKLHTDWNDKRYWL
;
A
#
# COMPACT_ATOMS: atom_id res chain seq x y z
N MET A 1 -8.67 3.84 14.43
CA MET A 1 -7.38 3.15 14.64
C MET A 1 -6.83 2.83 13.27
N PHE A 2 -5.54 3.06 13.01
CA PHE A 2 -4.96 2.65 11.73
C PHE A 2 -4.78 1.14 11.69
N THR A 3 -5.03 0.56 10.53
CA THR A 3 -4.58 -0.78 10.20
C THR A 3 -3.72 -0.70 8.95
N CYS A 4 -2.59 -1.39 8.96
CA CYS A 4 -1.68 -1.50 7.83
C CYS A 4 -1.30 -2.97 7.69
N LYS A 5 -1.64 -3.57 6.56
CA LYS A 5 -1.37 -4.98 6.26
C LYS A 5 -0.82 -5.10 4.86
N SER A 6 0.18 -5.95 4.70
CA SER A 6 0.77 -6.22 3.39
C SER A 6 0.40 -7.60 2.90
N PHE A 7 0.20 -7.72 1.60
CA PHE A 7 -0.22 -8.94 0.95
C PHE A 7 0.61 -9.18 -0.30
N LEU A 8 0.96 -10.43 -0.56
CA LEU A 8 1.56 -10.86 -1.83
C LEU A 8 0.49 -11.38 -2.78
N LEU A 9 0.62 -11.02 -4.05
CA LEU A 9 -0.18 -11.53 -5.14
C LEU A 9 0.32 -12.90 -5.59
N ASP A 10 -0.60 -13.85 -5.76
CA ASP A 10 -0.34 -15.13 -6.40
C ASP A 10 -0.41 -15.01 -7.93
N LEU A 11 0.75 -15.03 -8.61
CA LEU A 11 0.86 -14.79 -10.06
C LEU A 11 0.32 -15.93 -10.93
N ARG A 12 -0.30 -16.96 -10.33
CA ARG A 12 -1.15 -17.90 -11.07
C ARG A 12 -2.42 -17.23 -11.58
N TYR A 13 -2.83 -16.13 -10.98
CA TYR A 13 -4.00 -15.36 -11.34
C TYR A 13 -3.60 -14.06 -12.04
N THR A 14 -4.48 -13.56 -12.88
CA THR A 14 -4.32 -12.28 -13.55
C THR A 14 -5.46 -11.38 -13.14
N ILE A 15 -5.14 -10.17 -12.68
CA ILE A 15 -6.14 -9.14 -12.39
C ILE A 15 -6.57 -8.55 -13.73
N LEU A 16 -7.85 -8.73 -14.08
CA LEU A 16 -8.43 -8.25 -15.33
C LEU A 16 -9.41 -7.10 -15.14
N ASP A 17 -9.88 -6.90 -13.90
CA ASP A 17 -10.86 -5.89 -13.53
C ASP A 17 -10.47 -5.31 -12.17
N LEU A 18 -10.14 -4.01 -12.15
CA LEU A 18 -9.73 -3.29 -10.94
C LEU A 18 -10.92 -3.02 -10.01
N ASP A 19 -12.14 -2.97 -10.54
CA ASP A 19 -13.36 -2.75 -9.75
C ASP A 19 -13.81 -4.02 -9.01
N HIS A 20 -13.33 -5.20 -9.45
CA HIS A 20 -13.75 -6.51 -8.95
C HIS A 20 -12.57 -7.46 -8.73
N ILE A 21 -11.62 -7.03 -7.90
CA ILE A 21 -10.49 -7.87 -7.51
C ILE A 21 -10.95 -8.91 -6.48
N ASP A 22 -10.68 -10.19 -6.74
CA ASP A 22 -10.89 -11.28 -5.78
C ASP A 22 -9.79 -11.25 -4.70
N PRO A 23 -10.10 -10.92 -3.42
CA PRO A 23 -9.09 -10.84 -2.38
C PRO A 23 -8.38 -12.17 -2.09
N THR A 24 -8.95 -13.31 -2.51
CA THR A 24 -8.38 -14.63 -2.22
C THR A 24 -7.13 -14.97 -3.03
N ILE A 25 -6.83 -14.19 -4.08
CA ILE A 25 -5.57 -14.29 -4.82
C ILE A 25 -4.40 -13.63 -4.08
N PHE A 26 -4.67 -12.96 -2.96
CA PHE A 26 -3.69 -12.32 -2.11
C PHE A 26 -3.46 -13.12 -0.83
N THR A 27 -2.22 -13.16 -0.38
CA THR A 27 -1.83 -13.80 0.89
C THR A 27 -1.16 -12.78 1.81
N GLU A 28 -1.67 -12.62 3.03
CA GLU A 28 -1.08 -11.72 4.03
C GLU A 28 0.37 -12.15 4.34
N VAL A 29 1.31 -11.21 4.37
CA VAL A 29 2.74 -11.50 4.55
C VAL A 29 3.07 -12.18 5.89
N THR A 30 2.19 -12.04 6.89
CA THR A 30 2.34 -12.71 8.19
C THR A 30 1.79 -14.13 8.22
N ASP A 31 1.02 -14.55 7.21
CA ASP A 31 0.56 -15.94 7.06
C ASP A 31 1.68 -16.79 6.44
N ILE A 32 2.60 -17.25 7.28
CA ILE A 32 3.77 -18.04 6.85
C ILE A 32 3.37 -19.31 6.09
N GLU A 33 2.29 -19.98 6.50
CA GLU A 33 1.85 -21.22 5.84
C GLU A 33 1.19 -20.93 4.48
N GLY A 34 0.42 -19.84 4.37
CA GLY A 34 -0.09 -19.34 3.10
C GLY A 34 1.04 -18.98 2.14
N ILE A 35 2.01 -18.19 2.60
CA ILE A 35 3.14 -17.74 1.79
C ILE A 35 3.94 -18.93 1.26
N ARG A 36 4.19 -19.96 2.08
CA ARG A 36 4.85 -21.20 1.64
C ARG A 36 4.13 -21.90 0.48
N LYS A 37 2.80 -21.86 0.46
CA LYS A 37 2.00 -22.50 -0.62
C LYS A 37 2.14 -21.75 -1.94
N ILE A 38 2.31 -20.43 -1.91
CA ILE A 38 2.41 -19.61 -3.12
C ILE A 38 3.86 -19.25 -3.50
N ALA A 39 4.85 -19.56 -2.67
CA ALA A 39 6.24 -19.10 -2.82
C ALA A 39 6.93 -19.45 -4.16
N GLN A 40 6.45 -20.47 -4.88
CA GLN A 40 6.96 -20.82 -6.22
C GLN A 40 6.32 -20.01 -7.35
N TYR A 41 5.24 -19.29 -7.06
CA TYR A 41 4.44 -18.51 -7.99
C TYR A 41 4.55 -17.00 -7.74
N VAL A 42 5.40 -16.57 -6.81
CA VAL A 42 5.72 -15.16 -6.59
C VAL A 42 7.02 -14.82 -7.31
N ASP A 43 7.11 -13.61 -7.86
CA ASP A 43 8.37 -13.08 -8.37
C ASP A 43 9.17 -12.52 -7.18
N LYS A 44 10.38 -13.07 -6.98
CA LYS A 44 11.23 -12.73 -5.82
C LYS A 44 11.98 -11.42 -6.02
N GLU A 45 12.15 -10.98 -7.26
CA GLU A 45 12.77 -9.71 -7.62
C GLU A 45 11.71 -8.60 -7.70
N TYR A 46 10.47 -8.98 -8.00
CA TYR A 46 9.32 -8.09 -8.11
C TYR A 46 8.14 -8.61 -7.28
N LEU A 47 8.16 -8.37 -5.97
CA LEU A 47 7.12 -8.85 -5.05
C LEU A 47 5.81 -8.09 -5.27
N GLU A 48 5.04 -8.53 -6.26
CA GLU A 48 3.71 -8.03 -6.56
C GLU A 48 2.76 -8.24 -5.38
N GLY A 49 1.94 -7.24 -5.09
CA GLY A 49 1.14 -7.25 -3.89
C GLY A 49 0.35 -5.98 -3.65
N ALA A 50 -0.18 -5.85 -2.44
CA ALA A 50 -0.90 -4.67 -2.02
C ALA A 50 -0.60 -4.34 -0.56
N ILE A 51 -0.64 -3.05 -0.23
CA ILE A 51 -0.70 -2.58 1.16
C ILE A 51 -2.13 -2.11 1.41
N LEU A 52 -2.84 -2.80 2.30
CA LEU A 52 -4.13 -2.32 2.80
C LEU A 52 -3.87 -1.40 3.97
N LEU A 53 -4.22 -0.13 3.78
CA LEU A 53 -4.12 0.92 4.79
C LEU A 53 -5.52 1.46 5.05
N SER A 54 -5.99 1.39 6.30
CA SER A 54 -7.29 1.95 6.68
C SER A 54 -7.17 2.83 7.92
N TYR A 55 -8.09 3.79 8.05
CA TYR A 55 -8.30 4.54 9.28
C TYR A 55 -9.69 4.24 9.83
N TYR A 56 -9.76 3.46 10.91
CA TYR A 56 -11.00 2.79 11.32
C TYR A 56 -11.54 1.94 10.15
N ASP A 57 -12.79 2.14 9.77
CA ASP A 57 -13.48 1.38 8.72
C ASP A 57 -13.35 2.07 7.35
N ASP A 58 -12.66 3.20 7.26
CA ASP A 58 -12.44 3.92 6.00
C ASP A 58 -11.12 3.43 5.35
N PRO A 59 -11.18 2.75 4.19
CA PRO A 59 -9.98 2.37 3.44
C PRO A 59 -9.30 3.61 2.85
N ILE A 60 -7.97 3.61 2.90
CA ILE A 60 -7.08 4.60 2.27
C ILE A 60 -6.42 3.95 1.06
N LEU A 61 -5.78 2.79 1.28
CA LEU A 61 -5.25 1.91 0.24
C LEU A 61 -5.98 0.56 0.28
N SER A 62 -6.31 0.01 -0.90
CA SER A 62 -7.01 -1.26 -1.05
C SER A 62 -6.29 -2.18 -2.05
N PHE A 63 -6.87 -3.35 -2.33
CA PHE A 63 -6.34 -4.25 -3.38
C PHE A 63 -6.39 -3.63 -4.78
N SER A 64 -7.24 -2.63 -5.03
CA SER A 64 -7.25 -1.86 -6.30
C SER A 64 -5.96 -1.11 -6.53
N ASP A 65 -5.30 -0.71 -5.44
CA ASP A 65 -4.09 0.12 -5.42
C ASP A 65 -2.85 -0.79 -5.29
N TRP A 66 -2.94 -1.99 -5.86
CA TRP A 66 -1.84 -2.96 -5.88
C TRP A 66 -0.70 -2.44 -6.75
N ASP A 67 0.51 -2.71 -6.30
CA ASP A 67 1.77 -2.21 -6.84
C ASP A 67 2.87 -3.06 -6.19
N PRO A 68 4.12 -3.09 -6.71
CA PRO A 68 5.17 -3.88 -6.10
C PRO A 68 5.36 -3.49 -4.65
N MET A 69 5.13 -4.45 -3.76
CA MET A 69 5.03 -4.21 -2.32
C MET A 69 6.32 -3.61 -1.75
N VAL A 70 7.47 -3.97 -2.31
CA VAL A 70 8.77 -3.40 -1.94
C VAL A 70 8.82 -1.91 -2.26
N SER A 71 8.36 -1.51 -3.44
CA SER A 71 8.31 -0.10 -3.86
C SER A 71 7.40 0.71 -2.94
N LEU A 72 6.20 0.20 -2.65
CA LEU A 72 5.25 0.87 -1.73
C LEU A 72 5.87 1.13 -0.35
N TRP A 73 6.53 0.14 0.26
CA TRP A 73 7.19 0.33 1.56
C TRP A 73 8.38 1.30 1.50
N ILE A 74 9.15 1.27 0.41
CA ILE A 74 10.24 2.24 0.20
C ILE A 74 9.67 3.65 0.14
N TYR A 75 8.57 3.89 -0.60
CA TYR A 75 7.95 5.21 -0.66
C TYR A 75 7.42 5.68 0.69
N PHE A 76 6.79 4.80 1.48
CA PHE A 76 6.39 5.17 2.83
C PHE A 76 7.58 5.53 3.73
N ALA A 77 8.69 4.78 3.65
CA ALA A 77 9.89 5.07 4.43
C ALA A 77 10.53 6.40 4.00
N MET A 78 10.64 6.63 2.69
CA MET A 78 11.14 7.89 2.12
C MET A 78 10.24 9.07 2.48
N ALA A 79 8.91 8.88 2.47
CA ALA A 79 7.95 9.90 2.88
C ALA A 79 8.18 10.33 4.32
N VAL A 80 8.37 9.37 5.24
CA VAL A 80 8.66 9.68 6.64
C VAL A 80 9.96 10.48 6.77
N GLU A 81 11.03 10.05 6.09
CA GLU A 81 12.31 10.78 6.10
C GLU A 81 12.17 12.20 5.54
N GLU A 82 11.47 12.37 4.43
CA GLU A 82 11.28 13.68 3.81
C GLU A 82 10.44 14.60 4.69
N ILE A 83 9.32 14.13 5.24
CA ILE A 83 8.49 14.90 6.18
C ILE A 83 9.30 15.38 7.39
N LEU A 84 10.16 14.52 7.96
CA LEU A 84 11.00 14.90 9.10
C LEU A 84 12.01 16.01 8.77
N ASN A 85 12.38 16.15 7.48
CA ASN A 85 13.34 17.15 7.02
C ASN A 85 12.69 18.43 6.50
N THR A 86 11.55 18.34 5.82
CA THR A 86 10.94 19.44 5.04
C THR A 86 9.53 19.81 5.52
N GLY A 87 8.85 18.93 6.26
CA GLY A 87 7.46 19.06 6.68
C GLY A 87 6.43 18.58 5.65
N GLU A 88 6.84 18.13 4.45
CA GLU A 88 5.94 17.62 3.41
C GLU A 88 6.63 16.61 2.49
N ALA A 89 5.87 15.67 1.93
CA ALA A 89 6.38 14.70 0.96
C ALA A 89 5.32 14.33 -0.07
N HIS A 90 5.75 13.98 -1.29
CA HIS A 90 4.87 13.64 -2.40
C HIS A 90 5.46 12.55 -3.28
N PHE A 91 4.68 11.51 -3.61
CA PHE A 91 5.12 10.40 -4.44
C PHE A 91 4.04 9.96 -5.42
N CYS A 92 4.45 9.68 -6.66
CA CYS A 92 3.65 8.95 -7.64
C CYS A 92 3.97 7.46 -7.51
N MET A 93 2.95 6.60 -7.50
CA MET A 93 3.14 5.16 -7.56
C MET A 93 3.68 4.74 -8.96
N PRO A 94 4.59 3.75 -9.04
CA PRO A 94 5.26 3.35 -10.28
C PRO A 94 4.32 2.69 -11.28
N ASP A 95 3.52 1.70 -10.87
CA ASP A 95 2.65 0.98 -11.82
C ASP A 95 1.18 1.42 -11.74
N HIS A 96 0.76 1.96 -10.59
CA HIS A 96 -0.55 2.59 -10.43
C HIS A 96 -0.44 4.12 -10.62
N PRO A 97 -1.32 4.79 -11.38
CA PRO A 97 -1.21 6.24 -11.64
C PRO A 97 -1.65 7.12 -10.44
N GLY A 98 -1.41 6.65 -9.22
CA GLY A 98 -1.86 7.28 -8.00
C GLY A 98 -0.79 8.16 -7.33
N ASP A 99 -1.22 9.28 -6.75
CA ASP A 99 -0.41 10.19 -5.96
C ASP A 99 -0.70 10.08 -4.45
N LEU A 100 0.38 9.99 -3.66
CA LEU A 100 0.35 10.09 -2.21
C LEU A 100 1.00 11.41 -1.78
N SER A 101 0.28 12.18 -0.97
CA SER A 101 0.79 13.41 -0.37
C SER A 101 0.73 13.35 1.15
N PHE A 102 1.83 13.76 1.77
CA PHE A 102 2.00 13.76 3.20
C PHE A 102 2.38 15.16 3.68
N LYS A 103 1.87 15.56 4.84
CA LYS A 103 2.21 16.85 5.44
C LYS A 103 2.25 16.76 6.96
N GLU A 104 3.29 17.33 7.56
CA GLU A 104 3.38 17.46 9.01
C GLU A 104 2.17 18.23 9.56
N HIS A 105 1.71 17.80 10.73
CA HIS A 105 0.64 18.44 11.47
C HIS A 105 1.01 18.59 12.96
N PRO A 106 0.52 19.64 13.66
CA PRO A 106 0.73 19.80 15.09
C PRO A 106 0.46 18.53 15.90
N ASN A 107 1.19 18.40 17.00
CA ASN A 107 1.18 17.26 17.93
C ASN A 107 1.79 15.97 17.37
N GLY A 108 2.66 16.08 16.35
CA GLY A 108 3.41 14.95 15.81
C GLY A 108 2.60 14.03 14.90
N PHE A 109 1.47 14.53 14.36
CA PHE A 109 0.67 13.79 13.39
C PHE A 109 1.15 14.06 11.97
N ILE A 110 0.91 13.11 11.07
CA ILE A 110 1.15 13.26 9.64
C ILE A 110 -0.20 13.21 8.92
N LYS A 111 -0.46 14.22 8.10
CA LYS A 111 -1.64 14.28 7.24
C LYS A 111 -1.38 13.52 5.95
N LEU A 112 -2.15 12.48 5.66
CA LEU A 112 -2.13 11.74 4.40
C LEU A 112 -3.35 12.12 3.53
N HIS A 113 -3.11 12.27 2.23
CA HIS A 113 -4.11 12.45 1.19
C HIS A 113 -3.71 11.68 -0.07
N THR A 114 -4.69 11.04 -0.72
CA THR A 114 -4.54 10.34 -2.00
C THR A 114 -5.40 11.04 -3.06
N ASP A 115 -5.00 11.04 -4.33
CA ASP A 115 -5.75 11.71 -5.40
C ASP A 115 -7.04 10.98 -5.82
N TRP A 116 -7.20 9.70 -5.46
CA TRP A 116 -8.46 8.96 -5.60
C TRP A 116 -9.39 9.06 -4.39
N ASN A 117 -9.00 9.76 -3.32
CA ASN A 117 -9.82 9.94 -2.13
C ASN A 117 -9.68 11.35 -1.53
N ASP A 118 -10.72 12.16 -1.69
CA ASP A 118 -10.77 13.54 -1.17
C ASP A 118 -10.68 13.63 0.37
N LYS A 119 -10.82 12.51 1.10
CA LYS A 119 -10.66 12.47 2.55
C LYS A 119 -9.20 12.69 2.94
N ARG A 120 -9.01 13.21 4.15
CA ARG A 120 -7.68 13.43 4.71
C ARG A 120 -7.56 12.71 6.05
N TYR A 121 -6.46 11.99 6.20
CA TYR A 121 -6.23 11.09 7.33
C TYR A 121 -5.07 11.61 8.18
N TRP A 122 -5.08 11.33 9.48
CA TRP A 122 -4.06 11.81 10.43
C TRP A 122 -3.35 10.63 11.07
N LEU A 123 -2.18 10.27 10.55
CA LEU A 123 -1.27 9.21 10.98
C LEU A 123 -0.48 9.60 12.23
#